data_AF-A0A5K0VD87-F1
#
_entry.id   AF-A0A5K0VD87-F1
#
_cell.length_a   1.000
_cell.length_b   1.000
_cell.length_c   1.000
_cell.angle_alpha   90.00
_cell.angle_beta   90.00
_cell.angle_gamma   90.00
#
_symmetry.space_group_name_H-M   'P 1'
#
loop_
_entity.id
_entity.type
_entity.pdbx_description
1 polymer ?
#
loop_
_entity_poly.entity_id
_entity_poly.type
_entity_poly.pdbx_seq_one_letter_code
_entity_poly.pdbx_strand_id
1 'polypeptide(L)'
;VDRRYKQYYHQLQVVVSSFDAIVGCGAAKTYTALAFQTISSHFRCLRDAISGQICACRRSLGEQDASNENSGLSRLRFVDQQLRQQRALQQLGMIHQHAWRPQRGLPESSVSVLRAWLFEHFLHP
;
A
#
# COMPACT_ATOMS: atom_id res chain seq x y z
N VAL A 1 3.16 -29.26 -4.62
CA VAL A 1 4.31 -29.10 -5.54
C VAL A 1 5.49 -29.95 -5.09
N ASP A 2 5.84 -29.90 -3.81
CA ASP A 2 7.03 -30.57 -3.24
C ASP A 2 7.01 -32.10 -3.37
N ARG A 3 5.84 -32.74 -3.18
CA ARG A 3 5.71 -34.19 -3.36
C ARG A 3 6.10 -34.65 -4.77
N ARG A 4 5.67 -33.90 -5.80
CA ARG A 4 5.99 -34.20 -7.21
C ARG A 4 7.47 -33.93 -7.51
N TYR A 5 8.03 -32.85 -6.98
CA TYR A 5 9.46 -32.57 -7.09
C TYR A 5 10.32 -33.69 -6.46
N LYS A 6 9.95 -34.18 -5.27
CA LYS A 6 10.64 -35.31 -4.62
C LYS A 6 10.59 -36.59 -5.45
N GLN A 7 9.43 -36.90 -6.05
CA GLN A 7 9.28 -38.05 -6.95
C GLN A 7 10.17 -37.92 -8.19
N TYR A 8 10.16 -36.75 -8.82
CA TYR A 8 11.03 -36.45 -9.96
C TYR A 8 12.51 -36.61 -9.60
N TYR A 9 12.94 -36.00 -8.48
CA TYR A 9 14.32 -36.09 -8.02
C TYR A 9 14.75 -37.54 -7.80
N HIS A 10 13.90 -38.33 -7.16
CA HIS A 10 14.17 -39.74 -6.92
C HIS A 10 14.30 -40.54 -8.23
N GLN A 11 13.37 -40.35 -9.18
CA GLN A 11 13.43 -41.01 -10.48
C GLN A 11 14.68 -40.62 -11.28
N LEU A 12 15.04 -39.33 -11.29
CA LEU A 12 16.25 -38.87 -11.94
C LEU A 12 17.50 -39.49 -11.31
N GLN A 13 17.54 -39.61 -9.98
CA GLN A 13 18.65 -40.24 -9.27
C GLN A 13 18.79 -41.72 -9.61
N VAL A 14 17.68 -42.45 -9.77
CA VAL A 14 17.69 -43.84 -10.26
C VAL A 14 18.29 -43.94 -11.66
N VAL A 15 17.90 -43.03 -12.57
CA VAL A 15 18.45 -42.97 -13.93
C VAL A 15 19.94 -42.62 -13.92
N VAL A 16 20.36 -41.66 -13.11
CA VAL A 16 21.77 -41.30 -12.97
C VAL A 16 22.60 -42.50 -12.49
N SER A 17 22.13 -43.19 -11.45
CA SER A 17 22.83 -44.36 -10.92
C SER A 17 22.90 -45.52 -11.91
N SER A 18 21.85 -45.77 -12.70
CA SER A 18 21.88 -46.85 -13.70
C SER A 18 22.83 -46.55 -14.86
N PHE A 19 22.89 -45.29 -15.30
CA PHE A 19 23.84 -44.87 -16.33
C PHE A 19 25.28 -44.91 -15.82
N ASP A 20 25.53 -44.39 -14.61
CA ASP A 20 26.88 -44.37 -14.03
C ASP A 20 27.39 -45.80 -13.75
N ALA A 21 26.52 -46.77 -13.47
CA ALA A 21 26.89 -48.17 -13.31
C ALA A 21 27.34 -48.86 -14.63
N ILE A 22 26.86 -48.40 -15.78
CA ILE A 22 27.15 -48.99 -17.09
C ILE A 22 28.33 -48.28 -17.78
N VAL A 23 28.33 -46.95 -17.75
CA VAL A 23 29.26 -46.10 -18.53
C VAL A 23 30.39 -45.54 -17.68
N GLY A 24 30.26 -45.60 -16.35
CA GLY A 24 31.23 -45.07 -15.39
C GLY A 24 30.75 -43.79 -14.70
N CYS A 25 31.38 -43.48 -13.57
CA CYS A 25 30.99 -42.38 -12.69
C CYS A 25 30.91 -41.03 -13.42
N GLY A 26 29.77 -40.36 -13.30
CA GLY A 26 29.54 -39.03 -13.86
C GLY A 26 29.14 -39.01 -15.34
N ALA A 27 29.03 -40.15 -16.01
CA ALA A 27 28.58 -40.23 -17.40
C ALA A 27 27.14 -39.72 -17.58
N ALA A 28 26.28 -39.90 -16.59
CA ALA A 28 24.89 -39.42 -16.67
C ALA A 28 24.77 -37.89 -16.60
N LYS A 29 25.76 -37.19 -16.04
CA LYS A 29 25.67 -35.75 -15.75
C LYS A 29 25.47 -34.90 -17.00
N THR A 30 26.15 -35.22 -18.10
CA THR A 30 26.05 -34.47 -19.36
C THR A 30 24.64 -34.49 -19.95
N TYR A 31 23.90 -35.59 -19.75
CA TYR A 31 22.55 -35.78 -20.26
C TYR A 31 21.48 -35.26 -19.29
N THR A 32 21.72 -35.38 -18.00
CA THR A 32 20.72 -35.09 -16.96
C THR A 32 20.80 -33.67 -16.40
N ALA A 33 21.95 -32.98 -16.51
CA ALA A 33 22.14 -31.65 -15.92
C ALA A 33 21.10 -30.63 -16.41
N LEU A 34 20.86 -30.58 -17.73
CA LEU A 34 19.90 -29.65 -18.30
C LEU A 34 18.46 -29.97 -17.86
N ALA A 35 18.09 -31.25 -17.87
CA ALA A 35 16.79 -31.71 -17.42
C ALA A 35 16.57 -31.34 -15.94
N PHE A 36 17.58 -31.60 -15.10
CA PHE A 36 17.57 -31.27 -13.68
C PHE A 36 17.34 -29.77 -13.45
N GLN A 37 18.13 -28.92 -14.11
CA GLN A 37 18.03 -27.47 -13.96
C GLN A 37 16.66 -26.95 -14.44
N THR A 38 16.21 -27.41 -15.61
CA THR A 38 14.96 -26.95 -16.24
C THR A 38 13.77 -27.31 -15.37
N ILE A 39 13.66 -28.57 -14.98
CA ILE A 39 12.53 -29.06 -14.20
C ILE A 39 12.54 -28.46 -12.79
N SER A 40 13.71 -28.32 -12.16
CA SER A 40 13.84 -27.64 -10.86
C SER A 40 13.39 -26.19 -10.95
N SER A 41 13.77 -25.47 -12.01
CA SER A 41 13.30 -24.09 -12.23
C SER A 41 11.79 -24.04 -12.43
N HIS A 42 11.19 -24.96 -13.20
CA HIS A 42 9.75 -25.04 -13.36
C HIS A 42 9.00 -25.22 -12.04
N PHE A 43 9.46 -26.13 -11.18
CA PHE A 43 8.86 -26.33 -9.86
C PHE A 43 8.99 -25.10 -8.97
N ARG A 44 10.13 -24.40 -9.02
CA ARG A 44 10.34 -23.13 -8.31
C ARG A 44 9.36 -22.06 -8.82
N CYS A 45 9.29 -21.83 -10.13
CA CYS A 45 8.36 -20.86 -10.72
C CYS A 45 6.91 -21.16 -10.35
N LEU A 46 6.50 -22.43 -10.36
CA LEU A 46 5.15 -22.83 -9.97
C LEU A 46 4.87 -22.51 -8.49
N ARG A 47 5.80 -22.83 -7.60
CA ARG A 47 5.67 -22.51 -6.17
C ARG A 47 5.58 -21.00 -5.97
N ASP A 48 6.46 -20.24 -6.61
CA ASP A 48 6.52 -18.79 -6.47
C ASP A 48 5.25 -18.12 -7.03
N ALA A 49 4.69 -18.64 -8.13
CA ALA A 49 3.41 -18.20 -8.68
C ALA A 49 2.24 -18.47 -7.70
N ILE A 50 2.17 -19.67 -7.12
CA ILE A 50 1.15 -20.01 -6.11
C ILE A 50 1.27 -19.10 -4.89
N SER A 51 2.49 -18.93 -4.35
CA SER A 51 2.73 -18.02 -3.23
C SER A 51 2.36 -16.58 -3.57
N GLY A 52 2.70 -16.11 -4.77
CA GLY A 52 2.33 -14.78 -5.26
C GLY A 52 0.83 -14.58 -5.32
N GLN A 53 0.07 -15.56 -5.79
CA GLN A 53 -1.39 -15.53 -5.81
C GLN A 53 -2.00 -15.53 -4.41
N ILE A 54 -1.47 -16.34 -3.49
CA ILE A 54 -1.91 -16.33 -2.08
C ILE A 54 -1.68 -14.95 -1.47
N CYS A 55 -0.50 -14.35 -1.67
CA CYS A 55 -0.22 -13.00 -1.20
C CYS A 55 -1.14 -11.95 -1.83
N ALA A 56 -1.42 -12.03 -3.13
CA ALA A 56 -2.32 -11.11 -3.82
C ALA A 56 -3.76 -11.24 -3.29
N CYS A 57 -4.25 -12.47 -3.11
CA CYS A 57 -5.57 -12.76 -2.56
C CYS A 57 -5.71 -12.19 -1.13
N ARG A 58 -4.71 -12.42 -0.28
CA ARG A 58 -4.66 -11.88 1.09
C ARG A 58 -4.70 -10.35 1.12
N ARG A 59 -3.97 -9.69 0.21
CA ARG A 59 -4.04 -8.23 0.05
C ARG A 59 -5.42 -7.76 -0.42
N SER A 60 -6.05 -8.48 -1.35
CA SER A 60 -7.40 -8.12 -1.84
C SER A 60 -8.49 -8.32 -0.79
N LEU A 61 -8.31 -9.29 0.12
CA LEU A 61 -9.25 -9.56 1.22
C LEU A 61 -9.16 -8.52 2.34
N GLY A 62 -8.25 -7.55 2.26
CA GLY A 62 -8.05 -6.54 3.29
C GLY A 62 -7.23 -7.02 4.48
N GLU A 63 -6.74 -8.26 4.47
CA GLU A 63 -5.72 -8.77 5.41
C GLU A 63 -4.34 -8.23 5.03
N GLN A 64 -4.21 -6.91 4.98
CA GLN A 64 -2.90 -6.28 5.03
C GLN A 64 -2.41 -6.43 6.46
N ASP A 65 -1.65 -7.51 6.70
CA ASP A 65 -0.79 -7.74 7.85
C ASP A 65 -0.91 -6.66 8.94
N ALA A 66 -1.76 -6.92 9.93
CA ALA A 66 -1.76 -6.25 11.23
C ALA A 66 -0.46 -6.53 12.03
N SER A 67 0.65 -6.83 11.34
CA SER A 67 2.01 -6.95 11.88
C SER A 67 2.89 -5.77 11.48
N ASN A 68 2.34 -4.77 10.78
CA ASN A 68 3.01 -3.48 10.62
C ASN A 68 2.03 -2.35 10.93
N GLU A 69 1.72 -2.18 12.21
CA GLU A 69 0.95 -1.07 12.78
C GLU A 69 1.41 0.32 12.27
N ASN A 70 2.60 0.44 11.68
CA ASN A 70 3.13 1.71 11.17
C ASN A 70 3.00 1.95 9.67
N SER A 71 2.62 0.97 8.83
CA SER A 71 2.61 1.19 7.37
C SER A 71 1.30 1.82 6.86
N GLY A 72 0.16 1.39 7.41
CA GLY A 72 -1.14 2.04 7.17
C GLY A 72 -1.21 3.45 7.75
N LEU A 73 -0.64 3.63 8.95
CA LEU A 73 -0.48 4.95 9.56
C LEU A 73 0.47 5.84 8.77
N SER A 74 1.53 5.32 8.15
CA SER A 74 2.47 6.15 7.38
C SER A 74 1.84 6.74 6.10
N ARG A 75 0.99 5.99 5.38
CA ARG A 75 0.25 6.55 4.24
C ARG A 75 -0.81 7.56 4.68
N LEU A 76 -1.54 7.28 5.76
CA LEU A 76 -2.53 8.20 6.29
C LEU A 76 -1.88 9.48 6.87
N ARG A 77 -0.73 9.34 7.55
CA ARG A 77 0.09 10.45 8.07
C ARG A 77 0.71 11.25 6.95
N PHE A 78 1.16 10.62 5.87
CA PHE A 78 1.67 11.36 4.71
C PHE A 78 0.55 12.18 4.06
N VAL A 79 -0.64 11.59 3.86
CA VAL A 79 -1.81 12.30 3.33
C VAL A 79 -2.30 13.40 4.28
N ASP A 80 -2.38 13.13 5.59
CA ASP A 80 -2.76 14.12 6.60
C ASP A 80 -1.73 15.25 6.70
N GLN A 81 -0.44 14.93 6.63
CA GLN A 81 0.63 15.93 6.64
C GLN A 81 0.68 16.74 5.35
N GLN A 82 0.36 16.13 4.19
CA GLN A 82 0.16 16.85 2.93
C GLN A 82 -1.07 17.76 3.02
N LEU A 83 -2.18 17.31 3.61
CA LEU A 83 -3.39 18.10 3.81
C LEU A 83 -3.17 19.23 4.83
N ARG A 84 -2.39 18.99 5.89
CA ARG A 84 -1.98 20.00 6.88
C ARG A 84 -1.01 21.00 6.26
N GLN A 85 -0.07 20.57 5.42
CA GLN A 85 0.79 21.46 4.64
C GLN A 85 -0.03 22.27 3.62
N GLN A 86 -0.99 21.65 2.94
CA GLN A 86 -1.87 22.34 2.00
C GLN A 86 -2.79 23.35 2.72
N ARG A 87 -3.24 23.04 3.95
CA ARG A 87 -3.94 23.99 4.84
C ARG A 87 -3.03 25.08 5.39
N ALA A 88 -1.76 24.79 5.66
CA ALA A 88 -0.78 25.79 6.10
C ALA A 88 -0.40 26.75 4.96
N LEU A 89 -0.26 26.24 3.74
CA LEU A 89 -0.06 27.04 2.52
C LEU A 89 -1.31 27.86 2.19
N GLN A 90 -2.52 27.31 2.39
CA GLN A 90 -3.76 28.09 2.32
C GLN A 90 -3.81 29.17 3.40
N GLN A 91 -3.34 28.91 4.63
CA GLN A 91 -3.28 29.93 5.68
C GLN A 91 -2.26 31.04 5.36
N LEU A 92 -1.11 30.72 4.76
CA LEU A 92 -0.19 31.74 4.26
C LEU A 92 -0.79 32.55 3.11
N GLY A 93 -1.67 31.94 2.30
CA GLY A 93 -2.54 32.62 1.35
C GLY A 93 -3.64 33.48 2.02
N MET A 94 -4.22 33.04 3.14
CA MET A 94 -5.29 33.76 3.86
C MET A 94 -4.79 34.99 4.60
N ILE A 95 -3.52 35.04 5.00
CA ILE A 95 -2.91 36.26 5.57
C ILE A 95 -2.86 37.40 4.53
N HIS A 96 -2.95 37.08 3.23
CA HIS A 96 -3.01 38.08 2.15
C HIS A 96 -4.43 38.35 1.61
N GLN A 97 -5.47 37.70 2.13
CA GLN A 97 -6.84 37.80 1.58
C GLN A 97 -7.77 38.76 2.34
N HIS A 98 -7.21 39.70 3.10
CA HIS A 98 -7.98 40.82 3.67
C HIS A 98 -8.34 41.91 2.62
N ALA A 99 -8.27 41.62 1.32
CA ALA A 99 -8.57 42.56 0.25
C ALA A 99 -9.97 42.40 -0.40
N TRP A 100 -10.72 41.34 -0.09
CA TRP A 100 -11.96 41.00 -0.83
C TRP A 100 -13.26 40.96 -0.01
N ARG A 101 -13.26 41.34 1.27
CA ARG A 101 -14.55 41.63 1.93
C ARG A 101 -15.03 43.01 1.47
N PRO A 102 -16.21 43.14 0.85
CA PRO A 102 -16.88 44.43 0.82
C PRO A 102 -17.15 44.80 2.28
N GLN A 103 -16.52 45.86 2.79
CA GLN A 103 -16.90 46.49 4.06
C GLN A 103 -18.34 47.02 3.91
N ARG A 104 -19.32 46.16 4.13
CA ARG A 104 -20.74 46.52 4.18
C ARG A 104 -21.30 46.13 5.54
N GLY A 105 -21.39 47.15 6.40
CA GLY A 105 -22.05 47.12 7.69
C GLY A 105 -21.37 48.10 8.63
N LEU A 106 -22.15 49.03 9.22
CA LEU A 106 -21.70 49.81 10.37
C LEU A 106 -21.10 48.87 11.44
N PRO A 107 -20.11 49.32 12.23
CA PRO A 107 -19.55 48.53 13.32
C PRO A 107 -20.69 47.93 14.17
N GLU A 108 -20.58 46.65 14.58
CA GLU A 108 -21.60 45.97 15.40
C GLU A 108 -21.93 46.77 16.67
N SER A 109 -20.98 47.55 17.19
CA SER A 109 -21.16 48.48 18.31
C SER A 109 -22.10 49.65 17.99
N SER A 110 -22.09 50.16 16.76
CA SER A 110 -23.01 51.23 16.34
C SER A 110 -24.42 50.68 16.12
N VAL A 111 -24.54 49.44 15.63
CA VAL A 111 -25.85 48.78 15.43
C VAL A 111 -26.51 48.41 16.76
N SER A 112 -25.74 47.99 17.76
CA SER A 112 -26.27 47.70 19.09
C SER A 112 -26.71 48.96 19.83
N VAL A 113 -25.98 50.07 19.71
CA VAL A 113 -26.42 51.39 20.21
C VAL A 113 -27.70 51.86 19.51
N LEU A 114 -27.78 51.71 18.17
CA LEU A 114 -28.99 52.05 17.41
C LEU A 114 -30.19 51.19 17.79
N ARG A 115 -29.99 49.89 18.00
CA ARG A 115 -31.05 49.01 18.52
C ARG A 115 -31.47 49.49 19.91
N ALA A 116 -30.55 49.65 20.86
CA ALA A 116 -30.89 50.10 22.21
C ALA A 116 -31.67 51.44 22.21
N TRP A 117 -31.23 52.41 21.39
CA TRP A 117 -31.90 53.70 21.23
C TRP A 117 -33.31 53.57 20.62
N LEU A 118 -33.49 52.70 19.62
CA LEU A 118 -34.80 52.38 19.06
C LEU A 118 -35.70 51.67 20.09
N PHE A 119 -35.17 50.74 20.89
CA PHE A 119 -35.93 50.07 21.95
C PHE A 119 -36.37 51.06 23.04
N GLU A 120 -35.54 52.05 23.37
CA GLU A 120 -35.82 53.05 24.41
C GLU A 120 -36.83 54.12 23.95
N HIS A 121 -36.86 54.45 22.65
CA HIS A 121 -37.72 55.51 22.10
C HIS A 121 -38.96 55.04 21.32
N PHE A 122 -39.07 53.76 20.91
CA PHE A 122 -40.21 53.25 20.14
C PHE A 122 -41.07 52.19 20.86
N LEU A 123 -40.71 51.71 22.06
CA LEU A 123 -41.51 50.71 22.80
C LEU A 123 -42.29 51.25 24.01
N HIS A 124 -42.28 52.56 24.21
CA HIS A 124 -43.24 53.23 25.09
C HIS A 124 -44.08 54.24 24.29
N PRO A 125 -45.22 53.82 23.70
CA PRO A 125 -46.41 54.65 23.67
C PRO A 125 -47.09 54.70 25.05
#